data_AF-A0A5E4G2S3-F1
#
_entry.id   AF-A0A5E4G2S3-F1
#
_cell.length_a   1.000
_cell.length_b   1.000
_cell.length_c   1.000
_cell.angle_alpha   90.00
_cell.angle_beta   90.00
_cell.angle_gamma   90.00
#
_symmetry.space_group_name_H-M   'P 1'
#
loop_
_entity.id
_entity.type
_entity.pdbx_description
1 polymer ?
#
loop_
_entity_poly.entity_id
_entity_poly.type
_entity_poly.pdbx_seq_one_letter_code
_entity_poly.pdbx_strand_id
1 'polypeptide(L)'
;MEVRIKAHKLTEAIQVLDRLIELEPEEYEWQLLKANVHSYMGEFELATSEFKEILAKDPLLVEAYHGLLMSLFRNPPRNWRMCMLRKNEEAGKQFEKFRKLVPKNHPYKEYFNDNMFVMKLFGQKVEREIAESNI
;
A
#
# COMPACT_ATOMS: atom_id res chain seq x y z
N MET A 1 29.45 5.15 -6.60
CA MET A 1 28.91 6.28 -7.40
C MET A 1 27.47 6.07 -7.84
N GLU A 2 27.02 4.84 -8.13
CA GLU A 2 25.65 4.56 -8.61
C GLU A 2 24.51 5.01 -7.66
N VAL A 3 24.69 4.91 -6.34
CA VAL A 3 23.65 5.27 -5.36
C VAL A 3 23.27 6.75 -5.43
N ARG A 4 24.24 7.64 -5.64
CA ARG A 4 24.00 9.09 -5.77
C ARG A 4 23.29 9.44 -7.08
N ILE A 5 23.60 8.72 -8.16
CA ILE A 5 22.94 8.90 -9.47
C ILE A 5 21.49 8.42 -9.40
N LYS A 6 21.23 7.29 -8.71
CA LYS A 6 19.86 6.79 -8.51
C LYS A 6 19.02 7.76 -7.66
N ALA A 7 19.55 8.24 -6.53
CA ALA A 7 18.84 9.20 -5.69
C ALA A 7 18.48 10.50 -6.44
N HIS A 8 19.41 11.03 -7.24
CA HIS A 8 19.16 12.24 -8.03
C HIS A 8 18.05 12.05 -9.08
N LYS A 9 18.03 10.89 -9.76
CA LYS A 9 16.98 10.55 -10.73
C LYS A 9 15.61 10.36 -10.06
N LEU A 10 15.57 9.88 -8.82
CA LEU A 10 14.30 9.73 -8.08
C LEU A 10 13.73 11.10 -7.68
N THR A 11 14.59 12.05 -7.27
CA THR A 11 14.13 13.43 -7.02
C THR A 11 13.63 14.14 -8.28
N GLU A 12 14.25 13.94 -9.44
CA GLU A 12 13.74 14.47 -10.72
C GLU A 12 12.41 13.81 -11.11
N ALA A 13 12.27 12.50 -10.87
CA ALA A 13 11.03 11.78 -11.12
C ALA A 13 9.88 12.36 -10.28
N ILE A 14 10.11 12.68 -9.00
CA ILE A 14 9.10 13.34 -8.15
C ILE A 14 8.68 14.69 -8.73
N GLN A 15 9.63 15.51 -9.20
CA GLN A 15 9.29 16.82 -9.80
C GLN A 15 8.48 16.70 -11.10
N VAL A 16 8.70 15.64 -11.88
CA VAL A 16 7.86 15.35 -13.05
C VAL A 16 6.47 14.92 -12.61
N LEU A 17 6.38 14.05 -11.61
CA LEU A 17 5.12 13.58 -11.06
C LEU A 17 4.30 14.70 -10.44
N ASP A 18 4.93 15.64 -9.72
CA ASP A 18 4.23 16.80 -9.16
C ASP A 18 3.58 17.64 -10.26
N ARG A 19 4.30 17.89 -11.37
CA ARG A 19 3.73 18.60 -12.52
C ARG A 19 2.59 17.82 -13.20
N LEU A 20 2.70 16.49 -13.28
CA LEU A 20 1.61 15.66 -13.82
C LEU A 20 0.38 15.70 -12.91
N ILE A 21 0.56 15.66 -11.60
CA ILE A 21 -0.53 15.78 -10.62
C ILE A 21 -1.19 17.18 -10.70
N GLU A 22 -0.42 18.24 -10.95
CA GLU A 22 -0.98 19.59 -11.16
C GLU A 22 -1.83 19.66 -12.44
N LEU A 23 -1.43 18.97 -13.50
CA LEU A 23 -2.15 18.93 -14.78
C LEU A 23 -3.38 18.03 -14.72
N GLU A 24 -3.26 16.89 -14.04
CA GLU A 24 -4.28 15.83 -13.96
C GLU A 24 -4.51 15.41 -12.50
N PRO A 25 -5.14 16.25 -11.67
CA PRO A 25 -5.30 16.00 -10.24
C PRO A 25 -6.25 14.85 -9.90
N GLU A 26 -7.11 14.47 -10.86
CA GLU A 26 -8.05 13.36 -10.75
C GLU A 26 -7.41 12.00 -11.08
N GLU A 27 -6.23 12.00 -11.71
CA GLU A 27 -5.54 10.75 -12.05
C GLU A 27 -4.74 10.23 -10.85
N TYR A 28 -5.14 9.06 -10.35
CA TYR A 28 -4.55 8.43 -9.18
C TYR A 28 -3.22 7.75 -9.52
N GLU A 29 -2.98 7.40 -10.78
CA GLU A 29 -1.76 6.74 -11.23
C GLU A 29 -0.50 7.56 -10.90
N TRP A 30 -0.54 8.89 -11.10
CA TRP A 30 0.58 9.77 -10.78
C TRP A 30 0.85 9.87 -9.27
N GLN A 31 -0.22 9.97 -8.48
CA GLN A 31 -0.14 10.00 -7.01
C GLN A 31 0.43 8.67 -6.47
N LEU A 32 0.01 7.56 -7.06
CA LEU A 32 0.45 6.22 -6.69
C LEU A 32 1.91 5.98 -7.05
N LEU A 33 2.33 6.42 -8.24
CA LEU A 33 3.71 6.31 -8.69
C LEU A 33 4.64 7.18 -7.80
N LYS A 34 4.19 8.36 -7.39
CA LYS A 34 4.91 9.22 -6.44
C LYS A 34 5.10 8.54 -5.07
N ALA A 35 4.04 7.99 -4.50
CA ALA A 35 4.10 7.25 -3.23
C ALA A 35 5.03 6.03 -3.31
N ASN A 36 5.04 5.32 -4.44
CA ASN A 36 5.99 4.24 -4.68
C ASN A 36 7.44 4.74 -4.73
N VAL A 37 7.70 5.87 -5.40
CA VAL A 37 9.05 6.48 -5.46
C VAL A 37 9.53 6.86 -4.05
N HIS A 38 8.68 7.46 -3.22
CA HIS A 38 9.00 7.76 -1.82
C HIS A 38 9.31 6.49 -1.01
N SER A 39 8.54 5.41 -1.22
CA SER A 39 8.83 4.10 -0.62
C SER A 39 10.19 3.54 -1.05
N TYR A 40 10.57 3.69 -2.34
CA TYR A 40 11.88 3.28 -2.85
C TYR A 40 13.04 4.13 -2.30
N MET A 41 12.79 5.40 -2.00
CA MET A 41 13.77 6.30 -1.36
C MET A 41 13.95 6.02 0.14
N GLY A 42 13.08 5.20 0.74
CA GLY A 42 13.08 4.89 2.17
C GLY A 42 12.27 5.86 3.01
N GLU A 43 11.52 6.77 2.38
CA GLU A 43 10.65 7.75 3.02
C GLU A 43 9.29 7.12 3.35
N PHE A 44 9.32 6.05 4.16
CA PHE A 44 8.17 5.17 4.39
C PHE A 44 7.00 5.88 5.09
N GLU A 45 7.27 6.83 5.98
CA GLU A 45 6.24 7.63 6.64
C GLU A 45 5.46 8.46 5.62
N LEU A 46 6.16 9.10 4.68
CA LEU A 46 5.56 9.95 3.65
C LEU A 46 4.76 9.09 2.66
N ALA A 47 5.35 8.00 2.17
CA ALA A 47 4.66 7.05 1.31
C ALA A 47 3.38 6.50 1.99
N THR A 48 3.46 6.20 3.28
CA THR A 48 2.31 5.73 4.09
C THR A 48 1.19 6.76 4.18
N SER A 49 1.51 8.07 4.30
CA SER A 49 0.47 9.12 4.23
C SER A 49 -0.14 9.22 2.85
N GLU A 50 0.67 9.24 1.80
CA GLU A 50 0.19 9.40 0.42
C GLU A 50 -0.72 8.23 0.01
N PHE A 51 -0.34 6.99 0.33
CA PHE A 51 -1.21 5.84 0.08
C PHE A 51 -2.55 5.93 0.83
N LYS A 52 -2.57 6.48 2.06
CA LYS A 52 -3.83 6.67 2.80
C LYS A 52 -4.71 7.74 2.16
N GLU A 53 -4.12 8.82 1.64
CA GLU A 53 -4.87 9.87 0.94
C GLU A 53 -5.48 9.34 -0.35
N ILE A 54 -4.73 8.55 -1.11
CA ILE A 54 -5.24 7.87 -2.30
C ILE A 54 -6.41 6.95 -1.94
N LEU A 55 -6.24 6.10 -0.91
CA LEU A 55 -7.28 5.19 -0.43
C LEU A 55 -8.50 5.89 0.18
N ALA A 56 -8.34 7.13 0.65
CA ALA A 56 -9.47 7.93 1.12
C ALA A 56 -10.35 8.42 -0.04
N LYS A 57 -9.75 8.63 -1.22
CA LYS A 57 -10.46 9.03 -2.45
C LYS A 57 -11.03 7.81 -3.19
N ASP A 58 -10.22 6.76 -3.36
CA ASP A 58 -10.64 5.47 -3.90
C ASP A 58 -10.32 4.32 -2.93
N PRO A 59 -11.28 3.92 -2.09
CA PRO A 59 -11.11 2.80 -1.15
C PRO A 59 -10.95 1.43 -1.81
N LEU A 60 -11.12 1.30 -3.12
CA LEU A 60 -11.01 0.02 -3.84
C LEU A 60 -9.70 -0.11 -4.62
N LEU A 61 -8.82 0.90 -4.56
CA LEU A 61 -7.55 0.88 -5.25
C LEU A 61 -6.55 -0.10 -4.59
N VAL A 62 -6.37 -1.25 -5.23
CA VAL A 62 -5.63 -2.39 -4.69
C VAL A 62 -4.13 -2.10 -4.63
N GLU A 63 -3.62 -1.41 -5.64
CA GLU A 63 -2.22 -1.02 -5.79
C GLU A 63 -1.78 -0.11 -4.64
N ALA A 64 -2.65 0.79 -4.17
CA ALA A 64 -2.36 1.67 -3.04
C ALA A 64 -2.35 0.90 -1.72
N TYR A 65 -3.23 -0.09 -1.54
CA TYR A 65 -3.15 -1.01 -0.40
C TYR A 65 -1.87 -1.82 -0.38
N HIS A 66 -1.44 -2.34 -1.54
CA HIS A 66 -0.19 -3.07 -1.67
C HIS A 66 1.02 -2.19 -1.32
N GLY A 67 1.10 -0.98 -1.89
CA GLY A 67 2.17 -0.01 -1.60
C GLY A 67 2.21 0.42 -0.12
N LEU A 68 1.04 0.61 0.49
CA LEU A 68 0.90 0.89 1.93
C LEU A 68 1.45 -0.25 2.78
N LEU A 69 1.11 -1.50 2.45
CA LEU A 69 1.60 -2.68 3.18
C LEU A 69 3.10 -2.85 3.07
N MET A 70 3.65 -2.66 1.86
CA MET A 70 5.09 -2.75 1.65
C MET A 70 5.86 -1.68 2.43
N SER A 71 5.33 -0.45 2.47
CA SER A 71 5.92 0.66 3.24
C SER A 71 5.86 0.40 4.75
N LEU A 72 4.72 -0.07 5.27
CA LEU A 72 4.56 -0.43 6.68
C LEU A 72 5.42 -1.64 7.10
N PHE A 73 5.63 -2.62 6.21
CA PHE A 73 6.48 -3.77 6.51
C PHE A 73 7.96 -3.37 6.62
N ARG A 74 8.41 -2.43 5.77
CA ARG A 74 9.79 -1.92 5.80
C ARG A 74 10.06 -1.00 6.99
N ASN A 75 9.05 -0.29 7.48
CA ASN A 75 9.15 0.57 8.65
C ASN A 75 7.88 0.48 9.52
N PRO A 76 7.76 -0.57 10.36
CA PRO A 76 6.58 -0.77 11.19
C PRO A 76 6.53 0.27 12.31
N PRO A 77 5.46 1.08 12.44
CA PRO A 77 5.33 2.01 13.54
C PRO A 77 5.32 1.28 14.90
N ARG A 78 5.71 1.95 15.99
CA ARG A 78 5.82 1.29 17.32
C ARG A 78 4.52 0.61 17.79
N ASN A 79 3.37 1.12 17.38
CA ASN A 79 2.03 0.57 17.65
C ASN A 79 1.44 -0.23 16.46
N TRP A 80 2.29 -0.64 15.51
CA TRP A 80 1.85 -1.28 14.26
C TRP A 80 0.99 -2.51 14.53
N ARG A 81 1.32 -3.35 15.52
CA ARG A 81 0.50 -4.51 15.90
C ARG A 81 -0.97 -4.14 16.16
N MET A 82 -1.22 -3.10 16.93
CA MET A 82 -2.60 -2.66 17.23
C MET A 82 -3.28 -2.01 16.03
N CYS A 83 -2.55 -1.17 15.29
CA CYS A 83 -3.09 -0.57 14.07
C CYS A 83 -3.41 -1.62 12.99
N MET A 84 -2.59 -2.67 12.87
CA MET A 84 -2.79 -3.74 11.89
C MET A 84 -3.96 -4.63 12.27
N LEU A 85 -4.12 -5.03 13.53
CA LEU A 85 -5.28 -5.82 13.96
C LEU A 85 -6.60 -5.09 13.67
N ARG A 86 -6.67 -3.81 14.03
CA ARG A 86 -7.87 -2.98 13.79
C ARG A 86 -8.14 -2.78 12.29
N LYS A 87 -7.10 -2.50 11.50
CA LYS A 87 -7.25 -2.30 10.05
C LYS A 87 -7.49 -3.60 9.29
N ASN A 88 -7.01 -4.74 9.78
CA ASN A 88 -7.25 -6.04 9.17
C ASN A 88 -8.72 -6.45 9.38
N GLU A 89 -9.33 -6.15 10.53
CA GLU A 89 -10.78 -6.30 10.70
C GLU A 89 -11.60 -5.39 9.78
N GLU A 90 -11.24 -4.11 9.67
CA GLU A 90 -11.94 -3.17 8.79
C GLU A 90 -11.76 -3.54 7.32
N ALA A 91 -10.53 -3.85 6.91
CA ALA A 91 -10.23 -4.36 5.58
C ALA A 91 -11.05 -5.62 5.32
N GLY A 92 -11.00 -6.62 6.20
CA GLY A 92 -11.75 -7.87 6.07
C GLY A 92 -13.26 -7.66 5.84
N LYS A 93 -13.86 -6.67 6.52
CA LYS A 93 -15.27 -6.29 6.32
C LYS A 93 -15.51 -5.67 4.93
N GLN A 94 -14.62 -4.80 4.46
CA GLN A 94 -14.71 -4.22 3.11
C GLN A 94 -14.46 -5.29 2.03
N PHE A 95 -13.53 -6.21 2.28
CA PHE A 95 -13.21 -7.37 1.44
C PHE A 95 -14.43 -8.30 1.27
N GLU A 96 -15.13 -8.65 2.35
CA GLU A 96 -16.36 -9.44 2.27
C GLU A 96 -17.51 -8.71 1.57
N LYS A 97 -17.61 -7.39 1.75
CA LYS A 97 -18.59 -6.58 1.04
C LYS A 97 -18.31 -6.56 -0.46
N PHE A 98 -17.04 -6.37 -0.86
CA PHE A 98 -16.62 -6.40 -2.26
C PHE A 98 -16.80 -7.78 -2.89
N ARG A 99 -16.43 -8.85 -2.19
CA ARG A 99 -16.61 -10.25 -2.66
C ARG A 99 -18.07 -10.57 -3.03
N LYS A 100 -19.03 -9.99 -2.33
CA LYS A 100 -20.47 -10.15 -2.62
C LYS A 100 -20.93 -9.38 -3.84
N LEU A 101 -20.23 -8.31 -4.21
CA LEU A 101 -20.56 -7.43 -5.34
C LEU A 101 -19.92 -7.90 -6.64
N VAL A 102 -18.77 -8.57 -6.59
CA VAL A 102 -18.04 -9.02 -7.79
C VAL A 102 -18.72 -10.25 -8.43
N PRO A 103 -19.09 -10.18 -9.73
CA PRO A 103 -19.61 -11.33 -10.45
C PRO A 103 -18.58 -12.47 -10.52
N LYS A 104 -19.05 -13.73 -10.42
CA LYS A 104 -18.19 -14.92 -10.31
C LYS A 104 -17.17 -15.11 -11.44
N ASN A 105 -17.39 -14.49 -12.61
CA ASN A 105 -16.57 -14.60 -13.83
C ASN A 105 -15.80 -13.31 -14.18
N HIS A 106 -15.72 -12.34 -13.25
CA HIS A 106 -15.01 -11.09 -13.52
C HIS A 106 -13.48 -11.29 -13.41
N PRO A 107 -12.65 -10.79 -14.35
CA PRO A 107 -11.18 -10.93 -14.33
C PRO A 107 -10.53 -10.46 -13.02
N TYR A 108 -11.15 -9.45 -12.40
CA TYR A 108 -10.73 -8.89 -11.12
C TYR A 108 -10.84 -9.86 -9.94
N LYS A 109 -11.55 -10.99 -10.07
CA LYS A 109 -11.65 -12.01 -9.02
C LYS A 109 -10.33 -12.77 -8.81
N GLU A 110 -9.60 -13.07 -9.88
CA GLU A 110 -8.28 -13.71 -9.78
C GLU A 110 -7.27 -12.74 -9.17
N TYR A 111 -7.20 -11.51 -9.68
CA TYR A 111 -6.39 -10.43 -9.11
C TYR A 111 -6.67 -10.22 -7.62
N PHE A 112 -7.93 -10.30 -7.21
CA PHE A 112 -8.34 -10.14 -5.82
C PHE A 112 -8.00 -11.35 -4.94
N ASN A 113 -8.09 -12.57 -5.47
CA ASN A 113 -7.70 -13.79 -4.75
C ASN A 113 -6.18 -13.85 -4.51
N ASP A 114 -5.38 -13.42 -5.49
CA ASP A 114 -3.93 -13.37 -5.37
C ASP A 114 -3.50 -12.32 -4.32
N ASN A 115 -4.19 -11.18 -4.27
CA ASN A 115 -3.97 -10.15 -3.25
C ASN A 115 -4.48 -10.57 -1.86
N MET A 116 -5.58 -11.35 -1.79
CA MET A 116 -6.06 -11.95 -0.54
C MET A 116 -5.07 -13.00 0.01
N PHE A 117 -4.38 -13.72 -0.88
CA PHE A 117 -3.31 -14.64 -0.48
C PHE A 117 -2.17 -13.88 0.21
N VAL A 118 -1.73 -12.74 -0.35
CA VAL A 118 -0.71 -11.87 0.27
C VAL A 118 -1.17 -11.37 1.65
N MET A 119 -2.43 -10.96 1.79
CA MET A 119 -2.98 -10.57 3.10
C MET A 119 -3.08 -11.72 4.11
N LYS A 120 -3.41 -12.92 3.66
CA LYS A 120 -3.51 -14.10 4.52
C LYS A 120 -2.12 -14.58 4.96
N LEU A 121 -1.14 -14.56 4.06
CA LEU A 121 0.26 -14.81 4.37
C LEU A 121 0.79 -13.77 5.37
N PHE A 122 0.38 -12.51 5.21
CA PHE A 122 0.68 -11.43 6.13
C PHE A 122 0.10 -11.67 7.53
N GLY A 123 -1.18 -12.03 7.63
CA GLY A 123 -1.82 -12.39 8.90
C GLY A 123 -1.05 -13.49 9.65
N GLN A 124 -0.67 -14.54 8.93
CA GLN A 124 0.12 -15.64 9.52
C GLN A 124 1.51 -15.21 9.97
N LYS A 125 2.19 -14.32 9.24
CA LYS A 125 3.51 -13.82 9.64
C LYS A 125 3.42 -12.95 10.89
N VAL A 126 2.41 -12.09 10.98
CA VAL A 126 2.15 -11.26 12.17
C VAL A 126 1.84 -12.14 13.38
N GLU A 127 1.02 -13.17 13.22
CA GLU A 127 0.71 -14.15 14.29
C GLU A 127 1.97 -14.87 14.78
N ARG A 128 2.88 -15.25 13.87
CA ARG A 128 4.18 -15.87 14.23
C ARG A 128 5.08 -14.92 15.01
N GLU A 129 5.26 -13.68 14.54
CA GLU A 129 6.06 -12.69 15.27
C GLU A 129 5.46 -12.37 16.65
N ILE A 130 4.12 -12.38 16.79
CA ILE A 130 3.43 -12.28 18.09
C ILE A 130 3.79 -13.47 18.98
N ALA A 131 3.72 -14.68 18.46
CA ALA A 131 4.07 -15.90 19.20
C ALA A 131 5.55 -15.90 19.64
N GLU A 132 6.45 -15.42 18.79
CA GLU A 132 7.89 -15.34 19.07
C GLU A 132 8.26 -14.27 20.10
N SER A 133 7.51 -13.16 20.16
CA SER A 133 7.74 -12.08 21.14
C SER A 133 7.15 -12.34 22.54
N ASN A 134 6.35 -13.40 22.69
CA ASN A 134 5.70 -13.78 23.94
C ASN A 134 6.45 -14.94 24.65
N ILE A 135 7.67 -15.26 24.22
CA ILE A 135 8.63 -16.20 24.83
C ILE A 135 9.82 -15.38 25.34
#